data_AF-X1TN30-F1
#
_entry.id   AF-X1TN30-F1
#
_cell.length_a   1.000
_cell.length_b   1.000
_cell.length_c   1.000
_cell.angle_alpha   90.00
_cell.angle_beta   90.00
_cell.angle_gamma   90.00
#
_symmetry.space_group_name_H-M   'P 1'
#
loop_
_entity.id
_entity.type
_entity.pdbx_description
1 polymer ?
#
loop_
_entity_poly.entity_id
_entity_poly.type
_entity_poly.pdbx_seq_one_letter_code
_entity_poly.pdbx_strand_id
1 'polypeptide(L)'
;MATSGLLSFAQVAQINNEYGDLINPIIPLKFFPNLEKEMLSYIVELNKRYGFRRFVITGPSKEHRYTGFPEKQVFIELGEQILQIKKQLAEYDIEIGWWCTTTIRIGKGDFQSIVRIDGSQAQEACCPLDYDYRETFSDYVAAVVQIAQPFWINFEDDFHMNNGCYCPRHLEEFALREKQYYSREELQTIFPAKTSESYRLRHAWGELSRDSLALLAASVREVGVSF
;
A
#
# COMPACT_ATOMS: atom_id res chain seq x y z
N MET A 1 -2.33 -23.51 48.41
CA MET A 1 -1.17 -22.60 48.59
C MET A 1 -0.33 -22.71 47.33
N ALA A 2 -0.36 -21.67 46.49
CA ALA A 2 0.37 -21.64 45.23
C ALA A 2 1.80 -21.17 45.48
N THR A 3 2.78 -22.02 45.14
CA THR A 3 4.20 -21.65 45.11
C THR A 3 4.47 -20.87 43.82
N SER A 4 4.63 -19.56 43.95
CA SER A 4 5.15 -18.70 42.88
C SER A 4 6.59 -19.08 42.58
N GLY A 5 6.83 -19.72 41.42
CA GLY A 5 8.17 -19.99 40.92
C GLY A 5 8.82 -18.70 40.42
N LEU A 6 9.68 -18.11 41.23
CA LEU A 6 10.64 -17.10 40.77
C LEU A 6 11.67 -17.81 39.88
N LEU A 7 11.59 -17.57 38.57
CA LEU A 7 12.62 -18.01 37.63
C LEU A 7 13.93 -17.29 37.97
N SER A 8 15.01 -18.05 38.00
CA SER A 8 16.35 -17.48 38.24
C SER A 8 16.82 -16.69 37.01
N PHE A 9 17.67 -15.67 37.23
CA PHE A 9 18.28 -14.88 36.16
C PHE A 9 19.02 -15.73 35.11
N ALA A 10 19.55 -16.90 35.50
CA ALA A 10 20.19 -17.83 34.58
C ALA A 10 19.20 -18.50 33.61
N GLN A 11 17.97 -18.80 34.06
CA GLN A 11 16.90 -19.32 33.20
C GLN A 11 16.36 -18.27 32.24
N VAL A 12 16.28 -16.99 32.65
CA VAL A 12 15.91 -15.88 31.75
C VAL A 12 16.96 -15.68 30.64
N ALA A 13 18.25 -15.80 30.98
CA ALA A 13 19.34 -15.70 30.01
C ALA A 13 19.37 -16.90 29.02
N GLN A 14 18.99 -18.10 29.47
CA GLN A 14 18.86 -19.28 28.60
C GLN A 14 17.66 -19.19 27.64
N ILE A 15 16.51 -18.68 28.10
CA ILE A 15 15.34 -18.45 27.24
C ILE A 15 15.68 -17.46 26.11
N ASN A 16 16.45 -16.41 26.40
CA ASN A 16 16.90 -15.45 25.38
C ASN A 16 17.86 -16.06 24.33
N ASN A 17 18.47 -17.21 24.60
CA ASN A 17 19.44 -17.85 23.71
C ASN A 17 18.82 -18.99 22.88
N GLU A 18 17.70 -19.57 23.33
CA GLU A 18 16.97 -20.65 22.62
C GLU A 18 15.86 -20.13 21.69
N TYR A 19 15.30 -18.95 21.94
CA TYR A 19 14.31 -18.31 21.05
C TYR A 19 14.97 -17.30 20.10
N GLY A 20 16.05 -17.73 19.43
CA GLY A 20 16.76 -16.97 18.39
C GLY A 20 15.91 -16.56 17.18
N ASP A 21 14.63 -16.94 17.15
CA ASP A 21 13.61 -16.40 16.24
C ASP A 21 13.06 -15.07 16.80
N LEU A 22 13.96 -14.10 16.94
CA LEU A 22 13.63 -12.74 17.36
C LEU A 22 12.62 -12.12 16.38
N ILE A 23 11.50 -11.64 16.93
CA ILE A 23 10.57 -10.76 16.20
C ILE A 23 11.39 -9.57 15.68
N ASN A 24 11.52 -9.46 14.36
CA ASN A 24 12.18 -8.34 13.69
C ASN A 24 11.11 -7.46 13.03
N PRO A 25 10.48 -6.54 13.79
CA PRO A 25 9.37 -5.75 13.28
C PRO A 25 9.86 -4.77 12.21
N ILE A 26 8.98 -4.41 11.29
CA ILE A 26 9.18 -3.31 10.35
C ILE A 26 8.59 -2.05 10.99
N ILE A 27 9.45 -1.07 11.29
CA ILE A 27 9.05 0.15 12.01
C ILE A 27 8.77 1.27 10.99
N PRO A 28 7.54 1.79 10.92
CA PRO A 28 7.24 2.92 10.05
C PRO A 28 7.75 4.24 10.63
N LEU A 29 8.34 5.06 9.79
CA LEU A 29 8.86 6.38 10.15
C LEU A 29 8.46 7.42 9.11
N LYS A 30 7.83 8.50 9.59
CA LYS A 30 7.68 9.72 8.80
C LYS A 30 8.95 10.54 8.92
N PHE A 31 9.65 10.74 7.80
CA PHE A 31 10.91 11.47 7.79
C PHE A 31 10.70 12.97 7.60
N PHE A 32 11.34 13.79 8.43
CA PHE A 32 11.27 15.24 8.41
C PHE A 32 12.66 15.80 8.09
N PRO A 33 12.88 16.38 6.88
CA PRO A 33 14.21 16.83 6.45
C PRO A 33 14.88 17.82 7.41
N ASN A 34 14.10 18.69 8.04
CA ASN A 34 14.60 19.67 9.02
C ASN A 34 15.08 19.02 10.34
N LEU A 35 14.74 17.76 10.60
CA LEU A 35 15.15 16.98 11.78
C LEU A 35 16.01 15.77 11.39
N GLU A 36 16.55 15.74 10.17
CA GLU A 36 17.24 14.58 9.59
C GLU A 36 18.31 13.98 10.53
N LYS A 37 19.20 14.80 11.09
CA LYS A 37 20.27 14.34 11.99
C LYS A 37 19.72 13.67 13.25
N GLU A 38 18.67 14.25 13.83
CA GLU A 38 18.03 13.73 15.05
C GLU A 38 17.32 12.41 14.76
N MET A 39 16.60 12.33 13.63
CA MET A 39 15.91 11.14 13.20
C MET A 39 16.87 9.98 12.91
N LEU A 40 17.97 10.23 12.21
CA LEU A 40 19.00 9.22 11.96
C LEU A 40 19.63 8.74 13.28
N SER A 41 19.90 9.65 14.21
CA SER A 41 20.37 9.28 15.56
C SER A 41 19.39 8.38 16.28
N TYR A 42 18.08 8.65 16.20
CA TYR A 42 17.07 7.79 16.81
C TYR A 42 17.00 6.41 16.16
N ILE A 43 17.10 6.30 14.83
CA ILE A 43 17.15 5.00 14.15
C ILE A 43 18.35 4.17 14.63
N VAL A 44 19.53 4.79 14.69
CA VAL A 44 20.76 4.15 15.18
C VAL A 44 20.63 3.74 16.66
N GLU A 45 20.02 4.59 17.49
CA GLU A 45 19.78 4.29 18.90
C GLU A 45 18.83 3.09 19.05
N LEU A 46 17.74 3.06 18.28
CA LEU A 46 16.78 1.97 18.27
C LEU A 46 17.43 0.64 17.85
N ASN A 47 18.31 0.68 16.84
CA ASN A 47 19.12 -0.46 16.43
C ASN A 47 20.07 -0.93 17.55
N LYS A 48 20.86 -0.02 18.13
CA LYS A 48 21.86 -0.37 19.15
C LYS A 48 21.25 -0.85 20.47
N ARG A 49 20.13 -0.25 20.91
CA ARG A 49 19.53 -0.54 22.22
C ARG A 49 18.57 -1.72 22.18
N TYR A 50 17.81 -1.88 21.10
CA TYR A 50 16.72 -2.86 21.01
C TYR A 50 16.90 -3.88 19.89
N GLY A 51 17.93 -3.74 19.06
CA GLY A 51 18.21 -4.68 17.96
C GLY A 51 17.27 -4.50 16.76
N PHE A 52 16.53 -3.39 16.65
CA PHE A 52 15.65 -3.15 15.51
C PHE A 52 16.46 -2.91 14.23
N ARG A 53 16.16 -3.67 13.18
CA ARG A 53 16.91 -3.62 11.92
C ARG A 53 16.11 -3.06 10.76
N ARG A 54 14.79 -3.13 10.79
CA ARG A 54 13.94 -2.84 9.62
C ARG A 54 13.08 -1.61 9.85
N PHE A 55 13.26 -0.62 8.98
CA PHE A 55 12.48 0.61 9.01
C PHE A 55 11.89 0.90 7.63
N VAL A 56 10.70 1.48 7.58
CA VAL A 56 10.10 1.94 6.32
C VAL A 56 9.85 3.44 6.38
N ILE A 57 10.32 4.16 5.36
CA ILE A 57 10.02 5.59 5.21
C ILE A 57 8.62 5.73 4.63
N THR A 58 7.76 6.53 5.27
CA THR A 58 6.38 6.75 4.79
C THR A 58 6.32 7.90 3.80
N GLY A 59 5.72 7.69 2.64
CA GLY A 59 5.45 8.74 1.65
C GLY A 59 4.92 8.17 0.33
N PRO A 60 4.50 8.99 -0.64
CA PRO A 60 4.27 10.43 -0.55
C PRO A 60 3.16 10.84 0.42
N SER A 61 3.05 12.13 0.74
CA SER A 61 2.06 12.64 1.71
C SER A 61 0.62 12.25 1.33
N LYS A 62 -0.19 11.83 2.32
CA LYS A 62 -1.63 11.59 2.13
C LYS A 62 -2.40 12.85 1.73
N GLU A 63 -1.81 14.03 1.84
CA GLU A 63 -2.41 15.30 1.43
C GLU A 63 -2.74 15.36 -0.06
N HIS A 64 -2.05 14.57 -0.91
CA HIS A 64 -2.37 14.45 -2.34
C HIS A 64 -3.80 13.97 -2.60
N ARG A 65 -4.41 13.26 -1.64
CA ARG A 65 -5.86 12.94 -1.66
C ARG A 65 -6.75 14.18 -1.83
N TYR A 66 -6.29 15.33 -1.35
CA TYR A 66 -7.03 16.59 -1.33
C TYR A 66 -6.42 17.66 -2.24
N THR A 67 -5.11 17.61 -2.51
CA THR A 67 -4.41 18.59 -3.34
C THR A 67 -4.32 18.19 -4.82
N GLY A 68 -4.62 16.94 -5.15
CA GLY A 68 -4.58 16.42 -6.51
C GLY A 68 -3.52 15.34 -6.70
N PHE A 69 -3.57 14.68 -7.85
CA PHE A 69 -2.63 13.62 -8.22
C PHE A 69 -1.20 14.20 -8.24
N PRO A 70 -0.24 13.59 -7.52
CA PRO A 70 1.13 14.08 -7.46
C PRO A 70 1.82 13.95 -8.81
N GLU A 71 2.80 14.80 -9.08
CA GLU A 71 3.70 14.62 -10.21
C GLU A 71 4.73 13.52 -9.92
N LYS A 72 5.32 12.94 -10.99
CA LYS A 72 6.39 11.93 -10.88
C LYS A 72 7.57 12.41 -10.01
N GLN A 73 7.86 13.70 -10.06
CA GLN A 73 8.95 14.31 -9.31
C GLN A 73 8.85 14.05 -7.79
N VAL A 74 7.63 13.99 -7.25
CA VAL A 74 7.39 13.68 -5.82
C VAL A 74 7.90 12.28 -5.46
N PHE A 75 7.75 11.31 -6.36
CA PHE A 75 8.25 9.95 -6.17
C PHE A 75 9.77 9.88 -6.37
N ILE A 76 10.31 10.62 -7.34
CA ILE A 76 11.77 10.73 -7.53
C ILE A 76 12.44 11.26 -6.26
N GLU A 77 11.96 12.37 -5.71
CA GLU A 77 12.48 12.98 -4.48
C GLU A 77 12.38 12.03 -3.28
N LEU A 78 11.30 11.26 -3.20
CA LEU A 78 11.15 10.22 -2.17
C LEU A 78 12.21 9.11 -2.34
N GLY A 79 12.45 8.66 -3.56
CA GLY A 79 13.52 7.70 -3.86
C GLY A 79 14.90 8.22 -3.47
N GLU A 80 15.21 9.47 -3.80
CA GLU A 80 16.46 10.14 -3.44
C GLU A 80 16.61 10.27 -1.91
N GLN A 81 15.54 10.63 -1.21
CA GLN A 81 15.52 10.69 0.25
C GLN A 81 15.80 9.31 0.88
N ILE A 82 15.14 8.26 0.41
CA ILE A 82 15.37 6.90 0.91
C ILE A 82 16.81 6.46 0.64
N LEU A 83 17.34 6.72 -0.55
CA LEU A 83 18.73 6.41 -0.89
C LEU A 83 19.72 7.15 0.03
N GLN A 84 19.46 8.43 0.30
CA GLN A 84 20.31 9.25 1.16
C GLN A 84 20.30 8.77 2.61
N ILE A 85 19.14 8.34 3.13
CA ILE A 85 19.03 7.72 4.46
C ILE A 85 19.83 6.40 4.49
N LYS A 86 19.68 5.54 3.47
CA LYS A 86 20.43 4.29 3.35
C LYS A 86 21.94 4.51 3.39
N LYS A 87 22.44 5.49 2.63
CA LYS A 87 23.88 5.84 2.61
C LYS A 87 24.40 6.24 3.99
N GLN A 88 23.63 7.04 4.73
CA GLN A 88 24.03 7.50 6.07
C GLN A 88 23.96 6.40 7.14
N LEU A 89 23.19 5.34 6.89
CA LEU A 89 23.05 4.21 7.80
C LEU A 89 23.87 2.98 7.39
N ALA A 90 24.70 3.08 6.34
CA ALA A 90 25.41 1.94 5.73
C ALA A 90 26.39 1.22 6.67
N GLU A 91 26.88 1.89 7.72
CA GLU A 91 27.78 1.29 8.73
C GLU A 91 27.03 0.50 9.82
N TYR A 92 25.70 0.52 9.79
CA TYR A 92 24.85 -0.17 10.76
C TYR A 92 24.11 -1.33 10.11
N ASP A 93 23.75 -2.33 10.92
CA ASP A 93 22.89 -3.45 10.51
C ASP A 93 21.42 -2.99 10.44
N ILE A 94 21.12 -2.09 9.49
CA ILE A 94 19.83 -1.45 9.28
C ILE A 94 19.42 -1.54 7.80
N GLU A 95 18.21 -2.04 7.56
CA GLU A 95 17.53 -2.08 6.27
C GLU A 95 16.45 -0.99 6.20
N ILE A 96 16.43 -0.24 5.09
CA ILE A 96 15.42 0.80 4.84
C ILE A 96 14.54 0.41 3.67
N GLY A 97 13.24 0.34 3.94
CA GLY A 97 12.19 0.09 2.98
C GLY A 97 11.32 1.34 2.80
N TRP A 98 10.21 1.15 2.10
CA TRP A 98 9.26 2.20 1.76
C TRP A 98 7.85 1.78 2.16
N TRP A 99 7.09 2.68 2.76
CA TRP A 99 5.63 2.57 2.83
C TRP A 99 5.01 3.63 1.92
N CYS A 100 4.45 3.17 0.81
CA CYS A 100 3.65 3.95 -0.13
C CYS A 100 2.30 4.31 0.49
N THR A 101 2.18 5.53 1.02
CA THR A 101 0.99 5.97 1.77
C THR A 101 -0.19 6.44 0.91
N THR A 102 -0.02 6.45 -0.41
CA THR A 102 -1.04 6.88 -1.39
C THR A 102 -1.09 5.89 -2.55
N THR A 103 -2.12 5.03 -2.60
CA THR A 103 -2.27 4.04 -3.68
C THR A 103 -3.46 4.36 -4.57
N ILE A 104 -4.61 3.74 -4.36
CA ILE A 104 -5.87 4.04 -5.03
C ILE A 104 -6.32 5.44 -4.66
N ARG A 105 -6.21 5.81 -3.37
CA ARG A 105 -6.52 7.14 -2.87
C ARG A 105 -5.30 8.05 -2.96
N ILE A 106 -4.87 8.33 -4.18
CA ILE A 106 -3.68 9.14 -4.48
C ILE A 106 -4.00 10.59 -4.83
N GLY A 107 -5.26 10.91 -5.14
CA GLY A 107 -5.68 12.27 -5.50
C GLY A 107 -6.37 12.34 -6.86
N LYS A 108 -7.00 13.48 -7.13
CA LYS A 108 -7.68 13.74 -8.41
C LYS A 108 -6.66 13.99 -9.52
N GLY A 109 -6.70 13.19 -10.58
CA GLY A 109 -5.96 13.42 -11.82
C GLY A 109 -6.86 13.23 -13.04
N ASP A 110 -6.25 13.23 -14.22
CA ASP A 110 -6.89 13.01 -15.52
C ASP A 110 -7.17 11.52 -15.80
N PHE A 111 -7.61 10.81 -14.76
CA PHE A 111 -7.91 9.38 -14.80
C PHE A 111 -9.38 9.12 -14.48
N GLN A 112 -9.88 7.94 -14.85
CA GLN A 112 -11.21 7.52 -14.42
C GLN A 112 -11.27 7.44 -12.89
N SER A 113 -12.08 8.30 -12.28
CA SER A 113 -12.40 8.21 -10.84
C SER A 113 -13.20 6.95 -10.53
N ILE A 114 -13.08 6.45 -9.30
CA ILE A 114 -14.02 5.46 -8.78
C ILE A 114 -15.42 6.08 -8.71
N VAL A 115 -16.41 5.39 -9.27
CA VAL A 115 -17.83 5.80 -9.22
C VAL A 115 -18.57 4.87 -8.28
N ARG A 116 -19.35 5.44 -7.35
CA ARG A 116 -20.18 4.67 -6.41
C ARG A 116 -21.49 4.24 -7.06
N ILE A 117 -22.21 3.33 -6.40
CA ILE A 117 -23.48 2.80 -6.92
C ILE A 117 -24.55 3.88 -7.09
N ASP A 118 -24.49 4.97 -6.32
CA ASP A 118 -25.37 6.13 -6.43
C ASP A 118 -24.96 7.12 -7.53
N GLY A 119 -23.85 6.86 -8.23
CA GLY A 119 -23.30 7.69 -9.30
C GLY A 119 -22.33 8.77 -8.82
N SER A 120 -22.14 8.94 -7.52
CA SER A 120 -21.16 9.88 -6.99
C SER A 120 -19.72 9.46 -7.32
N GLN A 121 -18.87 10.42 -7.66
CA GLN A 121 -17.48 10.19 -8.04
C GLN A 121 -16.56 10.48 -6.85
N ALA A 122 -15.68 9.52 -6.52
CA ALA A 122 -14.60 9.75 -5.58
C ALA A 122 -13.57 10.70 -6.22
N GLN A 123 -13.31 11.83 -5.56
CA GLN A 123 -12.36 12.83 -6.06
C GLN A 123 -10.93 12.41 -5.75
N GLU A 124 -10.74 11.65 -4.68
CA GLU A 124 -9.45 11.22 -4.18
C GLU A 124 -8.96 9.89 -4.76
N ALA A 125 -9.83 9.14 -5.47
CA ALA A 125 -9.59 7.74 -5.79
C ALA A 125 -9.69 7.41 -7.29
N CYS A 126 -8.63 6.81 -7.82
CA CYS A 126 -8.54 6.37 -9.22
C CYS A 126 -9.03 4.93 -9.39
N CYS A 127 -9.68 4.65 -10.50
CA CYS A 127 -10.18 3.32 -10.85
C CYS A 127 -9.01 2.38 -11.21
N PRO A 128 -8.88 1.20 -10.58
CA PRO A 128 -7.79 0.26 -10.87
C PRO A 128 -7.88 -0.40 -12.26
N LEU A 129 -9.03 -0.33 -12.93
CA LEU A 129 -9.16 -0.75 -14.35
C LEU A 129 -8.77 0.34 -15.34
N ASP A 130 -8.49 1.57 -14.89
CA ASP A 130 -7.99 2.61 -15.77
C ASP A 130 -6.54 2.33 -16.15
N TYR A 131 -6.30 2.07 -17.44
CA TYR A 131 -4.99 1.70 -17.96
C TYR A 131 -3.95 2.80 -17.70
N ASP A 132 -4.29 4.05 -17.99
CA ASP A 132 -3.35 5.17 -17.87
C ASP A 132 -2.97 5.41 -16.41
N TYR A 133 -3.93 5.26 -15.49
CA TYR A 133 -3.64 5.29 -14.06
C TYR A 133 -2.69 4.17 -13.64
N ARG A 134 -2.95 2.92 -14.05
CA ARG A 134 -2.09 1.79 -13.68
C ARG A 134 -0.67 1.98 -14.20
N GLU A 135 -0.51 2.37 -15.46
CA GLU A 135 0.79 2.63 -16.06
C GLU A 135 1.51 3.75 -15.33
N THR A 136 0.84 4.88 -15.11
CA THR A 136 1.42 6.05 -14.43
C THR A 136 1.85 5.70 -13.00
N PHE A 137 0.97 5.06 -12.23
CA PHE A 137 1.29 4.68 -10.86
C PHE A 137 2.42 3.65 -10.80
N SER A 138 2.44 2.67 -11.71
CA SER A 138 3.51 1.67 -11.78
C SER A 138 4.85 2.31 -12.15
N ASP A 139 4.87 3.26 -13.07
CA ASP A 139 6.05 4.06 -13.44
C ASP A 139 6.56 4.92 -12.28
N TYR A 140 5.66 5.48 -11.46
CA TYR A 140 6.03 6.27 -10.29
C TYR A 140 6.64 5.39 -9.20
N VAL A 141 6.06 4.23 -8.94
CA VAL A 141 6.63 3.24 -8.01
C VAL A 141 8.00 2.79 -8.51
N ALA A 142 8.13 2.48 -9.81
CA ALA A 142 9.38 2.06 -10.41
C ALA A 142 10.50 3.09 -10.27
N ALA A 143 10.19 4.39 -10.38
CA ALA A 143 11.17 5.45 -10.14
C ALA A 143 11.79 5.35 -8.74
N VAL A 144 10.97 5.13 -7.70
CA VAL A 144 11.47 4.93 -6.32
C VAL A 144 12.33 3.67 -6.22
N VAL A 145 11.88 2.56 -6.83
CA VAL A 145 12.61 1.28 -6.80
C VAL A 145 13.98 1.42 -7.47
N GLN A 146 14.03 2.01 -8.66
CA GLN A 146 15.27 2.19 -9.43
C GLN A 146 16.29 3.05 -8.66
N ILE A 147 15.85 4.12 -8.00
CA ILE A 147 16.74 5.01 -7.25
C ILE A 147 17.19 4.37 -5.94
N ALA A 148 16.25 3.85 -5.16
CA ALA A 148 16.49 3.56 -3.75
C ALA A 148 16.67 2.08 -3.43
N GLN A 149 16.18 1.18 -4.28
CA GLN A 149 16.18 -0.29 -4.07
C GLN A 149 15.76 -0.66 -2.63
N PRO A 150 14.55 -0.29 -2.19
CA PRO A 150 14.09 -0.55 -0.82
C PRO A 150 14.01 -2.05 -0.55
N PHE A 151 14.37 -2.51 0.65
CA PHE A 151 14.29 -3.96 0.97
C PHE A 151 12.84 -4.48 0.98
N TRP A 152 11.88 -3.58 1.22
CA TRP A 152 10.46 -3.87 1.32
C TRP A 152 9.66 -2.65 0.84
N ILE A 153 8.54 -2.91 0.16
CA ILE A 153 7.54 -1.89 -0.18
C ILE A 153 6.22 -2.31 0.45
N ASN A 154 5.71 -1.47 1.33
CA ASN A 154 4.37 -1.62 1.91
C ASN A 154 3.41 -0.64 1.23
N PHE A 155 2.29 -1.14 0.72
CA PHE A 155 1.21 -0.31 0.20
C PHE A 155 0.18 -0.04 1.29
N GLU A 156 -0.37 1.18 1.29
CA GLU A 156 -1.37 1.60 2.27
C GLU A 156 -2.65 0.73 2.23
N ASP A 157 -3.33 0.68 3.37
CA ASP A 157 -4.61 -0.01 3.54
C ASP A 157 -5.75 0.57 2.67
N ASP A 158 -5.51 1.68 1.98
CA ASP A 158 -6.41 2.28 1.00
C ASP A 158 -6.49 1.51 -0.33
N PHE A 159 -5.76 0.40 -0.45
CA PHE A 159 -5.82 -0.57 -1.55
C PHE A 159 -7.10 -1.42 -1.52
N HIS A 160 -8.26 -0.77 -1.48
CA HIS A 160 -9.57 -1.42 -1.46
C HIS A 160 -10.63 -0.60 -2.21
N MET A 161 -11.72 -1.27 -2.58
CA MET A 161 -12.91 -0.62 -3.13
C MET A 161 -14.14 -0.97 -2.29
N ASN A 162 -14.73 0.02 -1.63
CA ASN A 162 -15.94 -0.17 -0.84
C ASN A 162 -17.15 -0.41 -1.76
N ASN A 163 -17.56 -1.68 -1.89
CA ASN A 163 -18.64 -2.15 -2.75
C ASN A 163 -18.36 -2.01 -4.27
N GLY A 164 -17.08 -1.98 -4.66
CA GLY A 164 -16.62 -1.93 -6.05
C GLY A 164 -16.66 -0.53 -6.68
N CYS A 165 -16.55 -0.49 -8.00
CA CYS A 165 -16.56 0.74 -8.81
C CYS A 165 -17.54 0.58 -9.96
N TYR A 166 -18.44 1.54 -10.17
CA TYR A 166 -19.51 1.53 -11.17
C TYR A 166 -19.20 2.49 -12.33
N CYS A 167 -17.92 2.71 -12.61
CA CYS A 167 -17.50 3.51 -13.76
C CYS A 167 -17.75 2.75 -15.07
N PRO A 168 -17.75 3.43 -16.24
CA PRO A 168 -17.93 2.76 -17.53
C PRO A 168 -17.02 1.55 -17.73
N ARG A 169 -15.73 1.67 -17.38
CA ARG A 169 -14.76 0.57 -17.50
C ARG A 169 -15.14 -0.69 -16.72
N HIS A 170 -15.67 -0.54 -15.50
CA HIS A 170 -16.10 -1.68 -14.68
C HIS A 170 -17.41 -2.27 -15.18
N LEU A 171 -18.35 -1.45 -15.62
CA LEU A 171 -19.61 -1.93 -16.18
C LEU A 171 -19.39 -2.68 -17.50
N GLU A 172 -18.47 -2.21 -18.34
CA GLU A 172 -18.05 -2.88 -19.57
C GLU A 172 -17.40 -4.24 -19.29
N GLU A 173 -16.40 -4.28 -18.38
CA GLU A 173 -15.75 -5.54 -18.00
C GLU A 173 -16.73 -6.52 -17.34
N PHE A 174 -17.67 -6.03 -16.53
CA PHE A 174 -18.71 -6.85 -15.96
C PHE A 174 -19.65 -7.42 -17.02
N ALA A 175 -20.04 -6.60 -18.01
CA ALA A 175 -20.89 -7.04 -19.11
C ALA A 175 -20.23 -8.14 -19.95
N LEU A 176 -18.91 -8.08 -20.14
CA LEU A 176 -18.15 -9.14 -20.82
C LEU A 176 -18.19 -10.46 -20.03
N ARG A 177 -17.99 -10.41 -18.70
CA ARG A 177 -18.01 -11.60 -17.82
C ARG A 177 -19.40 -12.23 -17.75
N GLU A 178 -20.42 -11.41 -17.62
CA GLU A 178 -21.81 -11.84 -17.47
C GLU A 178 -22.52 -12.12 -18.80
N LYS A 179 -21.90 -11.75 -19.93
CA LYS A 179 -22.49 -11.78 -21.28
C LYS A 179 -23.82 -11.03 -21.36
N GLN A 180 -24.00 -10.05 -20.50
CA GLN A 180 -25.18 -9.20 -20.40
C GLN A 180 -24.76 -7.86 -19.84
N TYR A 181 -25.20 -6.79 -20.48
CA TYR A 181 -25.00 -5.45 -19.94
C TYR A 181 -25.96 -5.19 -18.78
N TYR A 182 -25.41 -4.66 -17.69
CA TYR A 182 -26.18 -4.10 -16.58
C TYR A 182 -25.72 -2.66 -16.38
N SER A 183 -26.65 -1.72 -16.40
CA SER A 183 -26.43 -0.35 -15.97
C SER A 183 -26.23 -0.28 -14.46
N ARG A 184 -25.64 0.82 -14.00
CA ARG A 184 -25.49 1.12 -12.57
C ARG A 184 -26.84 1.14 -11.87
N GLU A 185 -27.86 1.73 -12.48
CA GLU A 185 -29.22 1.87 -11.95
C GLU A 185 -29.91 0.50 -11.81
N GLU A 186 -29.68 -0.42 -12.75
CA GLU A 186 -30.14 -1.81 -12.65
C GLU A 186 -29.44 -2.53 -11.49
N LEU A 187 -28.12 -2.44 -11.41
CA LEU A 187 -27.35 -3.06 -10.31
C LEU A 187 -27.75 -2.47 -8.93
N GLN A 188 -28.01 -1.16 -8.87
CA GLN A 188 -28.53 -0.49 -7.68
C GLN A 188 -29.86 -1.08 -7.21
N THR A 189 -30.70 -1.53 -8.14
CA THR A 189 -31.98 -2.18 -7.85
C THR A 189 -31.81 -3.66 -7.49
N ILE A 190 -30.93 -4.38 -8.21
CA ILE A 190 -30.76 -5.83 -8.08
C ILE A 190 -29.98 -6.21 -6.82
N PHE A 191 -28.89 -5.51 -6.50
CA PHE A 191 -28.02 -5.86 -5.37
C PHE A 191 -28.69 -5.89 -3.98
N PRO A 192 -29.67 -5.04 -3.65
CA PRO A 192 -30.40 -5.14 -2.38
C PRO A 192 -31.55 -6.18 -2.39
N ALA A 193 -31.95 -6.72 -3.55
CA ALA A 193 -33.17 -7.53 -3.68
C ALA A 193 -33.14 -8.90 -2.95
N LYS A 194 -31.96 -9.38 -2.52
CA LYS A 194 -31.77 -10.68 -1.82
C LYS A 194 -32.35 -11.90 -2.56
N THR A 195 -32.42 -11.84 -3.88
CA THR A 195 -32.77 -12.97 -4.76
C THR A 195 -31.54 -13.82 -5.07
N SER A 196 -31.72 -15.04 -5.59
CA SER A 196 -30.61 -15.88 -6.07
C SER A 196 -29.74 -15.15 -7.10
N GLU A 197 -30.37 -14.45 -8.04
CA GLU A 197 -29.70 -13.60 -9.03
C GLU A 197 -28.90 -12.48 -8.36
N SER A 198 -29.47 -11.79 -7.36
CA SER A 198 -28.78 -10.75 -6.59
C SER A 198 -27.52 -11.27 -5.88
N TYR A 199 -27.57 -12.46 -5.28
CA TYR A 199 -26.39 -13.09 -4.68
C TYR A 199 -25.33 -13.46 -5.73
N ARG A 200 -25.76 -14.05 -6.85
CA ARG A 200 -24.87 -14.45 -7.96
C ARG A 200 -24.14 -13.24 -8.55
N LEU A 201 -24.86 -12.18 -8.87
CA LEU A 201 -24.29 -10.97 -9.46
C LEU A 201 -23.37 -10.22 -8.48
N ARG A 202 -23.72 -10.16 -7.19
CA ARG A 202 -22.81 -9.58 -6.18
C ARG A 202 -21.53 -10.38 -6.01
N HIS A 203 -21.60 -11.71 -6.10
CA HIS A 203 -20.40 -12.55 -6.09
C HIS A 203 -19.51 -12.22 -7.29
N ALA A 204 -20.06 -12.26 -8.50
CA ALA A 204 -19.32 -11.93 -9.72
C ALA A 204 -18.73 -10.49 -9.69
N TRP A 205 -19.48 -9.53 -9.15
CA TRP A 205 -19.01 -8.15 -8.97
C TRP A 205 -17.87 -8.05 -7.95
N GLY A 206 -17.93 -8.84 -6.87
CA GLY A 206 -16.85 -8.97 -5.89
C GLY A 206 -15.59 -9.59 -6.50
N GLU A 207 -15.73 -10.59 -7.36
CA GLU A 207 -14.62 -11.18 -8.11
C GLU A 207 -13.98 -10.18 -9.06
N LEU A 208 -14.77 -9.45 -9.85
CA LEU A 208 -14.28 -8.36 -10.68
C LEU A 208 -13.52 -7.31 -9.85
N SER A 209 -14.09 -6.90 -8.72
CA SER A 209 -13.47 -5.92 -7.83
C SER A 209 -12.11 -6.42 -7.33
N ARG A 210 -12.03 -7.67 -6.86
CA ARG A 210 -10.77 -8.31 -6.44
C ARG A 210 -9.77 -8.38 -7.59
N ASP A 211 -10.18 -8.84 -8.76
CA ASP A 211 -9.29 -9.06 -9.90
C ASP A 211 -8.73 -7.73 -10.43
N SER A 212 -9.52 -6.64 -10.40
CA SER A 212 -9.04 -5.31 -10.78
C SER A 212 -7.92 -4.80 -9.85
N LEU A 213 -8.05 -5.05 -8.54
CA LEU A 213 -7.02 -4.72 -7.54
C LEU A 213 -5.78 -5.58 -7.73
N ALA A 214 -5.96 -6.88 -7.98
CA ALA A 214 -4.87 -7.80 -8.27
C ALA A 214 -4.11 -7.39 -9.55
N LEU A 215 -4.81 -6.89 -10.56
CA LEU A 215 -4.21 -6.39 -11.80
C LEU A 215 -3.36 -5.13 -11.57
N LEU A 216 -3.83 -4.17 -10.77
CA LEU A 216 -3.02 -3.03 -10.34
C LEU A 216 -1.79 -3.48 -9.54
N ALA A 217 -1.94 -4.45 -8.63
CA ALA A 217 -0.81 -4.98 -7.86
C ALA A 217 0.21 -5.71 -8.75
N ALA A 218 -0.25 -6.42 -9.78
CA ALA A 218 0.59 -7.10 -10.76
C ALA A 218 1.38 -6.09 -11.60
N SER A 219 0.74 -5.05 -12.12
CA SER A 219 1.42 -4.03 -12.95
C SER A 219 2.56 -3.36 -12.17
N VAL A 220 2.31 -3.02 -10.90
CA VAL A 220 3.33 -2.43 -10.02
C VAL A 220 4.49 -3.38 -9.76
N ARG A 221 4.23 -4.69 -9.64
CA ARG A 221 5.26 -5.70 -9.38
C ARG A 221 6.14 -5.96 -10.60
N GLU A 222 5.57 -5.98 -11.80
CA GLU A 222 6.29 -6.28 -13.04
C GLU A 222 7.34 -5.22 -13.37
N VAL A 223 7.03 -3.93 -13.18
CA VAL A 223 7.99 -2.84 -13.44
C VAL A 223 9.15 -2.84 -12.42
N GLY A 224 8.94 -3.39 -11.22
CA GLY A 224 9.95 -3.48 -10.16
C GLY A 224 10.94 -4.66 -10.29
N VAL A 225 10.79 -5.56 -11.28
CA VAL A 225 11.56 -6.82 -11.39
C VAL A 225 12.49 -6.85 -12.61
N SER A 226 12.59 -5.76 -13.39
CA SER A 226 13.61 -5.64 -14.43
C SER A 226 15.00 -5.41 -13.79
N PHE A 227 15.67 -6.50 -13.41
CA PHE A 227 17.07 -6.54 -12.97
C PHE A 227 17.99 -6.82 -14.16
#